data_AF-A0A848TW07-F1
#
_entry.id   AF-A0A848TW07-F1
#
_cell.length_a   1.000
_cell.length_b   1.000
_cell.length_c   1.000
_cell.angle_alpha   90.00
_cell.angle_beta   90.00
_cell.angle_gamma   90.00
#
_symmetry.space_group_name_H-M   'P 1'
#
loop_
_entity.id
_entity.type
_entity.pdbx_description
1 polymer ?
#
loop_
_entity_poly.entity_id
_entity_poly.type
_entity_poly.pdbx_seq_one_letter_code
_entity_poly.pdbx_strand_id
1 'polypeptide(L)'
;MKNSLVLFLFVIALLSCKKDDEEENLILVPPQSLSETAAEDDAKIREFLQTHFYNYDEFAAPPADFDYRIKLDTIAGDNADKTPLLDQMSFKEVSVSSDVFGLEESETVLHKYYYLEAETGIGPSPSIADSTYVRYEGSLLNGEVFDGSIRTPTWFDLAQIQGPGAARGFAEATANFKSGGEIVVNPDGTFNVEDYGVGLMVMPSGLAYFNVSRGTIPVYSPLIFQVDLLAMNDTDHDRDGIPSIMEDENGDGYLYNDNTDEDQEREFSSSLFANFLDADDDGDTVPTSEEIDIDAEGNVTFRDTDGDGIKDHLDSDS
;
A
#
# COMPACT_ATOMS: atom_id res chain seq x y z
N MET A 1 66.29 24.57 40.16
CA MET A 1 66.34 24.38 38.70
C MET A 1 64.91 24.49 38.18
N LYS A 2 64.75 25.26 37.10
CA LYS A 2 63.53 25.65 36.36
C LYS A 2 62.39 24.62 36.39
N ASN A 3 61.16 25.09 36.58
CA ASN A 3 60.14 25.04 35.52
C ASN A 3 59.04 26.07 35.77
N SER A 4 58.82 26.89 34.76
CA SER A 4 57.85 27.97 34.68
C SER A 4 56.55 27.40 34.10
N LEU A 5 55.40 27.67 34.73
CA LEU A 5 54.10 27.49 34.09
C LEU A 5 53.43 28.86 34.03
N VAL A 6 53.49 29.47 32.85
CA VAL A 6 52.91 30.77 32.54
C VAL A 6 51.41 30.56 32.27
N LEU A 7 50.57 31.21 33.07
CA LEU A 7 49.14 31.32 32.86
C LEU A 7 48.89 32.41 31.80
N PHE A 8 48.42 32.04 30.61
CA PHE A 8 48.04 32.99 29.57
C PHE A 8 46.51 32.96 29.40
N LEU A 9 45.87 34.00 29.91
CA LEU A 9 44.45 34.30 29.73
C LEU A 9 44.30 34.97 28.36
N PHE A 10 43.69 34.29 27.38
CA PHE A 10 43.42 34.86 26.06
C PHE A 10 41.92 35.16 25.95
N VAL A 11 41.58 36.43 26.12
CA VAL A 11 40.25 36.99 25.79
C VAL A 11 40.23 37.19 24.28
N ILE A 12 39.48 36.36 23.55
CA ILE A 12 39.17 36.60 22.13
C ILE A 12 37.81 37.27 22.07
N ALA A 13 37.82 38.53 21.67
CA ALA A 13 36.63 39.28 21.30
C ALA A 13 36.00 38.66 20.04
N LEU A 14 34.74 38.22 20.16
CA LEU A 14 33.93 37.76 19.04
C LEU A 14 33.49 38.97 18.19
N LEU A 15 34.12 39.13 17.04
CA LEU A 15 33.70 40.03 15.98
C LEU A 15 32.76 39.28 15.02
N SER A 16 31.51 39.72 15.02
CA SER A 16 30.50 39.72 13.95
C SER A 16 30.78 38.88 12.68
N CYS A 17 29.92 37.89 12.45
CA CYS A 17 29.40 37.57 11.12
C CYS A 17 27.88 37.69 11.20
N LYS A 18 27.31 38.66 10.48
CA LYS A 18 25.94 38.57 10.02
C LYS A 18 25.90 37.51 8.93
N LYS A 19 25.08 36.49 9.09
CA LYS A 19 24.51 35.75 7.98
C LYS A 19 23.01 35.92 8.09
N ASP A 20 22.45 36.59 7.08
CA ASP A 20 21.04 36.48 6.74
C ASP A 20 20.88 35.07 6.17
N ASP A 21 20.58 34.12 7.04
CA ASP A 21 20.07 32.82 6.63
C ASP A 21 18.54 32.99 6.68
N GLU A 22 17.94 33.29 5.52
CA GLU A 22 16.53 32.99 5.28
C GLU A 22 16.41 31.47 5.38
N GLU A 23 16.23 30.97 6.61
CA GLU A 23 15.76 29.63 6.84
C GLU A 23 14.42 29.53 6.12
N GLU A 24 14.41 28.84 4.98
CA GLU A 24 13.23 28.08 4.56
C GLU A 24 12.73 27.41 5.83
N ASN A 25 11.60 27.88 6.35
CA ASN A 25 10.95 27.27 7.50
C ASN A 25 10.66 25.82 7.11
N LEU A 26 11.58 24.91 7.46
CA LEU A 26 11.30 23.50 7.53
C LEU A 26 10.23 23.37 8.60
N ILE A 27 8.97 23.30 8.16
CA ILE A 27 7.86 23.01 9.04
C ILE A 27 8.06 21.55 9.44
N LEU A 28 8.78 21.33 10.54
CA LEU A 28 8.82 20.04 11.20
C LEU A 28 7.43 19.85 11.82
N VAL A 29 6.52 19.22 11.07
CA VAL A 29 5.23 18.80 11.62
C VAL A 29 5.55 17.62 12.56
N PRO A 30 5.30 17.73 13.87
CA PRO A 30 5.56 16.64 14.78
C PRO A 30 4.79 15.37 14.36
N PRO A 31 5.32 14.16 14.62
CA PRO A 31 4.55 12.94 14.48
C PRO A 31 3.26 13.04 15.31
N GLN A 32 2.12 12.96 14.64
CA GLN A 32 0.81 12.87 15.28
C GLN A 32 0.58 11.42 15.74
N SER A 33 -0.28 11.23 16.75
CA SER A 33 -0.73 9.88 17.10
C SER A 33 -1.46 9.25 15.93
N LEU A 34 -1.24 7.95 15.71
CA LEU A 34 -1.91 7.18 14.68
C LEU A 34 -3.43 7.16 14.91
N SER A 35 -3.89 7.03 16.17
CA SER A 35 -5.32 7.05 16.49
C SER A 35 -6.01 8.40 16.25
N GLU A 36 -5.32 9.51 16.57
CA GLU A 36 -5.84 10.85 16.29
C GLU A 36 -5.93 11.11 14.78
N THR A 37 -4.86 10.81 14.03
CA THR A 37 -4.84 10.98 12.58
C THR A 37 -5.87 10.09 11.87
N ALA A 38 -6.05 8.83 12.32
CA ALA A 38 -7.06 7.94 11.76
C ALA A 38 -8.48 8.54 11.86
N ALA A 39 -8.81 9.14 13.02
CA ALA A 39 -10.10 9.79 13.24
C ALA A 39 -10.26 11.08 12.41
N GLU A 40 -9.21 11.90 12.31
CA GLU A 40 -9.23 13.11 11.49
C GLU A 40 -9.38 12.80 10.00
N ASP A 41 -8.67 11.80 9.50
CA ASP A 41 -8.73 11.41 8.09
C ASP A 41 -10.06 10.78 7.72
N ASP A 42 -10.64 9.91 8.56
CA ASP A 42 -11.99 9.39 8.32
C ASP A 42 -13.01 10.54 8.27
N ALA A 43 -12.89 11.55 9.13
CA ALA A 43 -13.77 12.71 9.09
C ALA A 43 -13.65 13.50 7.77
N LYS A 44 -12.41 13.76 7.29
CA LYS A 44 -12.16 14.43 5.99
C LYS A 44 -12.68 13.61 4.81
N ILE A 45 -12.44 12.30 4.81
CA ILE A 45 -12.90 11.39 3.77
C ILE A 45 -14.43 11.39 3.74
N ARG A 46 -15.10 11.22 4.87
CA ARG A 46 -16.57 11.21 4.94
C ARG A 46 -17.17 12.54 4.49
N GLU A 47 -16.55 13.67 4.83
CA GLU A 47 -16.98 14.98 4.32
C GLU A 47 -16.87 15.05 2.78
N PHE A 48 -15.75 14.61 2.22
CA PHE A 48 -15.57 14.53 0.77
C PHE A 48 -16.64 13.63 0.13
N LEU A 49 -16.82 12.40 0.64
CA LEU A 49 -17.78 11.44 0.12
C LEU A 49 -19.23 11.90 0.24
N GLN A 50 -19.56 12.70 1.26
CA GLN A 50 -20.90 13.25 1.47
C GLN A 50 -21.22 14.40 0.50
N THR A 51 -20.20 15.08 -0.02
CA THR A 51 -20.32 16.30 -0.84
C THR A 51 -20.00 16.07 -2.31
N HIS A 52 -19.52 14.88 -2.68
CA HIS A 52 -19.17 14.51 -4.04
C HIS A 52 -20.00 13.33 -4.54
N PHE A 53 -20.14 13.26 -5.86
CA PHE A 53 -20.73 12.14 -6.60
C PHE A 53 -19.83 11.78 -7.79
N TYR A 54 -20.07 10.64 -8.42
CA TYR A 54 -19.43 10.29 -9.70
C TYR A 54 -20.47 10.27 -10.83
N ASN A 55 -20.01 10.20 -12.08
CA ASN A 55 -20.82 10.12 -13.29
C ASN A 55 -21.62 8.79 -13.45
N TYR A 56 -22.27 8.30 -12.38
CA TYR A 56 -23.03 7.04 -12.36
C TYR A 56 -24.15 6.95 -13.40
N ASP A 57 -24.75 8.09 -13.79
CA ASP A 57 -25.77 8.10 -14.84
C ASP A 57 -25.18 7.75 -16.21
N GLU A 58 -23.91 8.12 -16.47
CA GLU A 58 -23.20 7.74 -17.70
C GLU A 58 -22.88 6.24 -17.67
N PHE A 59 -22.51 5.66 -16.53
CA PHE A 59 -22.33 4.21 -16.39
C PHE A 59 -23.66 3.45 -16.57
N ALA A 60 -24.76 3.97 -16.02
CA ALA A 60 -26.09 3.34 -16.15
C ALA A 60 -26.67 3.43 -17.57
N ALA A 61 -26.32 4.47 -18.33
CA ALA A 61 -26.73 4.66 -19.72
C ALA A 61 -25.57 5.17 -20.58
N PRO A 62 -24.60 4.30 -20.95
CA PRO A 62 -23.38 4.70 -21.63
C PRO A 62 -23.64 5.44 -22.96
N PRO A 63 -23.15 6.68 -23.14
CA PRO A 63 -23.15 7.33 -24.44
C PRO A 63 -22.21 6.61 -25.41
N ALA A 64 -22.36 6.89 -26.71
CA ALA A 64 -21.64 6.17 -27.78
C ALA A 64 -20.10 6.32 -27.70
N ASP A 65 -19.61 7.39 -27.08
CA ASP A 65 -18.20 7.74 -26.91
C ASP A 65 -17.75 7.68 -25.45
N PHE A 66 -18.47 6.94 -24.61
CA PHE A 66 -18.10 6.78 -23.20
C PHE A 66 -16.73 6.11 -23.06
N ASP A 67 -15.85 6.74 -22.29
CA ASP A 67 -14.49 6.25 -22.01
C ASP A 67 -14.42 5.36 -20.77
N TYR A 68 -15.57 5.10 -20.12
CA TYR A 68 -15.68 4.34 -18.87
C TYR A 68 -14.78 4.88 -17.76
N ARG A 69 -14.46 6.18 -17.79
CA ARG A 69 -13.69 6.84 -16.74
C ARG A 69 -14.62 7.42 -15.70
N ILE A 70 -14.28 7.18 -14.43
CA ILE A 70 -14.91 7.83 -13.29
C ILE A 70 -14.57 9.32 -13.33
N LYS A 71 -15.59 10.16 -13.22
CA LYS A 71 -15.46 11.62 -13.11
C LYS A 71 -16.15 12.06 -11.84
N LEU A 72 -15.38 12.69 -10.95
CA LEU A 72 -15.88 13.22 -9.69
C LEU A 72 -16.33 14.67 -9.86
N ASP A 73 -17.45 15.01 -9.23
CA ASP A 73 -17.97 16.38 -9.19
C ASP A 73 -18.69 16.62 -7.84
N THR A 74 -18.91 17.89 -7.51
CA THR A 74 -19.53 18.32 -6.26
C THR A 74 -21.05 18.36 -6.37
N ILE A 75 -21.73 17.98 -5.29
CA ILE A 75 -23.19 18.08 -5.13
C ILE A 75 -23.56 19.54 -4.86
N ALA A 76 -23.68 20.31 -5.94
CA ALA A 76 -24.04 21.73 -5.90
C ALA A 76 -24.74 22.16 -7.19
N GLY A 77 -25.53 23.24 -7.12
CA GLY A 77 -26.17 23.84 -8.31
C GLY A 77 -27.06 22.84 -9.04
N ASP A 78 -26.74 22.56 -10.31
CA ASP A 78 -27.47 21.61 -11.15
C ASP A 78 -27.31 20.15 -10.69
N ASN A 79 -26.31 19.85 -9.86
CA ASN A 79 -26.04 18.53 -9.28
C ASN A 79 -26.61 18.38 -7.84
N ALA A 80 -27.45 19.31 -7.37
CA ALA A 80 -27.90 19.34 -5.98
C ALA A 80 -28.78 18.13 -5.56
N ASP A 81 -29.31 17.37 -6.51
CA ASP A 81 -30.12 16.16 -6.30
C ASP A 81 -29.33 14.85 -6.51
N LYS A 82 -28.02 14.94 -6.77
CA LYS A 82 -27.16 13.76 -6.94
C LYS A 82 -26.99 12.98 -5.65
N THR A 83 -26.84 11.67 -5.78
CA THR A 83 -26.58 10.78 -4.66
C THR A 83 -25.11 10.90 -4.24
N PRO A 84 -24.82 11.12 -2.95
CA PRO A 84 -23.45 11.13 -2.43
C PRO A 84 -22.69 9.83 -2.70
N LEU A 85 -21.37 9.94 -2.85
CA LEU A 85 -20.50 8.77 -2.85
C LEU A 85 -20.63 7.98 -1.56
N LEU A 86 -20.80 8.65 -0.42
CA LEU A 86 -20.91 7.99 0.89
C LEU A 86 -22.04 6.95 0.94
N ASP A 87 -23.12 7.18 0.19
CA ASP A 87 -24.29 6.29 0.12
C ASP A 87 -24.10 5.14 -0.89
N GLN A 88 -23.03 5.17 -1.69
CA GLN A 88 -22.76 4.25 -2.79
C GLN A 88 -21.49 3.42 -2.57
N MET A 89 -20.53 3.92 -1.80
CA MET A 89 -19.26 3.24 -1.53
C MET A 89 -19.40 2.19 -0.42
N SER A 90 -18.72 1.07 -0.60
CA SER A 90 -18.45 0.10 0.46
C SER A 90 -17.19 0.51 1.24
N PHE A 91 -16.96 -0.10 2.39
CA PHE A 91 -15.74 0.12 3.18
C PHE A 91 -15.23 -1.19 3.78
N LYS A 92 -13.93 -1.22 4.08
CA LYS A 92 -13.28 -2.22 4.94
C LYS A 92 -12.37 -1.52 5.93
N GLU A 93 -12.01 -2.24 6.99
CA GLU A 93 -11.11 -1.77 8.04
C GLU A 93 -9.84 -2.63 8.04
N VAL A 94 -8.68 -1.99 8.14
CA VAL A 94 -7.36 -2.60 8.15
C VAL A 94 -6.66 -2.24 9.45
N SER A 95 -6.05 -3.22 10.11
CA SER A 95 -5.28 -2.99 11.32
C SER A 95 -3.90 -2.46 10.96
N VAL A 96 -3.49 -1.32 11.52
CA VAL A 96 -2.19 -0.70 11.23
C VAL A 96 -1.44 -0.50 12.55
N SER A 97 -0.22 -1.05 12.64
CA SER A 97 0.70 -0.78 13.76
C SER A 97 1.44 0.54 13.52
N SER A 98 1.64 1.33 14.57
CA SER A 98 2.45 2.54 14.53
C SER A 98 3.94 2.27 14.30
N ASP A 99 4.39 1.02 14.47
CA ASP A 99 5.77 0.59 14.24
C ASP A 99 6.19 0.80 12.78
N VAL A 100 5.26 0.63 11.82
CA VAL A 100 5.52 0.82 10.38
C VAL A 100 5.86 2.28 10.02
N PHE A 101 5.53 3.22 10.90
CA PHE A 101 5.84 4.65 10.77
C PHE A 101 6.97 5.12 11.69
N GLY A 102 7.55 4.20 12.48
CA GLY A 102 8.60 4.52 13.45
C GLY A 102 8.16 5.49 14.54
N LEU A 103 6.90 5.40 14.98
CA LEU A 103 6.42 6.24 16.09
C LEU A 103 6.94 5.73 17.43
N GLU A 104 7.17 6.63 18.38
CA GLU A 104 7.64 6.26 19.73
C GLU A 104 6.56 5.55 20.55
N GLU A 105 5.28 5.89 20.32
CA GLU A 105 4.16 5.25 20.99
C GLU A 105 3.66 4.07 20.15
N SER A 106 3.76 2.87 20.72
CA SER A 106 3.23 1.64 20.11
C SER A 106 1.71 1.61 20.26
N GLU A 107 1.02 1.66 19.14
CA GLU A 107 -0.43 1.53 19.04
C GLU A 107 -0.81 0.77 17.77
N THR A 108 -1.92 0.04 17.83
CA THR A 108 -2.51 -0.63 16.68
C THR A 108 -3.91 -0.10 16.48
N VAL A 109 -4.17 0.48 15.30
CA VAL A 109 -5.38 1.26 15.02
C VAL A 109 -6.05 0.77 13.74
N LEU A 110 -7.37 0.58 13.80
CA LEU A 110 -8.18 0.28 12.62
C LEU A 110 -8.31 1.52 11.73
N HIS A 111 -7.91 1.39 10.48
CA HIS A 111 -8.07 2.38 9.44
C HIS A 111 -9.15 1.97 8.47
N LYS A 112 -10.10 2.88 8.22
CA LYS A 112 -11.20 2.66 7.28
C LYS A 112 -10.86 3.22 5.91
N TYR A 113 -10.87 2.38 4.89
CA TYR A 113 -10.85 2.83 3.49
C TYR A 113 -12.20 2.53 2.82
N TYR A 114 -12.52 3.32 1.81
CA TYR A 114 -13.76 3.24 1.06
C TYR A 114 -13.46 2.85 -0.39
N TYR A 115 -14.29 2.00 -0.98
CA TYR A 115 -14.16 1.58 -2.38
C TYR A 115 -15.53 1.49 -3.07
N LEU A 116 -15.51 1.64 -4.40
CA LEU A 116 -16.66 1.57 -5.28
C LEU A 116 -16.29 0.79 -6.53
N GLU A 117 -17.10 -0.20 -6.87
CA GLU A 117 -17.07 -0.89 -8.16
C GLU A 117 -18.05 -0.19 -9.11
N ALA A 118 -17.54 0.64 -10.01
CA ALA A 118 -18.36 1.25 -11.07
C ALA A 118 -18.65 0.22 -12.19
N GLU A 119 -17.67 -0.64 -12.48
CA GLU A 119 -17.81 -1.85 -13.28
C GLU A 119 -17.10 -2.99 -12.54
N THR A 120 -17.73 -4.15 -12.41
CA THR A 120 -17.20 -5.24 -11.56
C THR A 120 -15.99 -5.95 -12.17
N GLY A 121 -15.92 -6.08 -13.49
CA GLY A 121 -14.99 -6.98 -14.17
C GLY A 121 -15.44 -8.44 -14.17
N ILE A 122 -14.96 -9.23 -15.14
CA ILE A 122 -15.36 -10.65 -15.30
C ILE A 122 -14.26 -11.66 -14.93
N GLY A 123 -13.04 -11.21 -14.74
CA GLY A 123 -11.88 -12.02 -14.39
C GLY A 123 -11.81 -12.37 -12.90
N PRO A 124 -10.69 -12.96 -12.45
CA PRO A 124 -10.40 -13.15 -11.04
C PRO A 124 -10.14 -11.82 -10.33
N SER A 125 -10.28 -11.86 -8.99
CA SER A 125 -9.86 -10.80 -8.08
C SER A 125 -8.43 -11.11 -7.61
N PRO A 126 -7.51 -10.14 -7.60
CA PRO A 126 -6.19 -10.33 -7.03
C PRO A 126 -6.28 -10.44 -5.51
N SER A 127 -5.31 -11.12 -4.93
CA SER A 127 -4.93 -11.00 -3.53
C SER A 127 -4.23 -9.65 -3.28
N ILE A 128 -3.90 -9.37 -2.02
CA ILE A 128 -3.06 -8.21 -1.67
C ILE A 128 -1.58 -8.39 -2.09
N ALA A 129 -1.17 -9.61 -2.43
CA ALA A 129 0.21 -9.95 -2.75
C ALA A 129 0.48 -9.94 -4.27
N ASP A 130 -0.57 -10.12 -5.08
CA ASP A 130 -0.44 -10.39 -6.51
C ASP A 130 0.09 -9.19 -7.32
N SER A 131 0.54 -9.49 -8.53
CA SER A 131 0.81 -8.46 -9.52
C SER A 131 -0.48 -8.08 -10.26
N THR A 132 -0.72 -6.79 -10.44
CA THR A 132 -1.89 -6.25 -11.15
C THR A 132 -1.47 -5.36 -12.30
N TYR A 133 -2.19 -5.45 -13.42
CA TYR A 133 -1.96 -4.65 -14.60
C TYR A 133 -3.08 -3.62 -14.74
N VAL A 134 -2.75 -2.35 -14.45
CA VAL A 134 -3.75 -1.31 -14.19
C VAL A 134 -3.51 -0.05 -15.02
N ARG A 135 -4.61 0.64 -15.35
CA ARG A 135 -4.57 2.09 -15.58
C ARG A 135 -5.05 2.75 -14.30
N TYR A 136 -4.41 3.83 -13.90
CA TYR A 136 -4.79 4.52 -12.67
C TYR A 136 -4.62 6.03 -12.77
N GLU A 137 -5.28 6.74 -11.86
CA GLU A 137 -5.04 8.15 -11.56
C GLU A 137 -5.15 8.33 -10.05
N GLY A 138 -4.13 8.95 -9.44
CA GLY A 138 -4.07 9.27 -8.03
C GLY A 138 -4.23 10.77 -7.79
N SER A 139 -5.14 11.14 -6.88
CA SER A 139 -5.38 12.54 -6.51
C SER A 139 -5.58 12.73 -5.01
N LEU A 140 -5.36 13.96 -4.55
CA LEU A 140 -5.75 14.40 -3.21
C LEU A 140 -7.25 14.69 -3.13
N LEU A 141 -7.81 14.81 -1.92
CA LEU A 141 -9.23 15.18 -1.71
C LEU A 141 -9.60 16.55 -2.30
N ASN A 142 -8.62 17.42 -2.55
CA ASN A 142 -8.83 18.73 -3.18
C ASN A 142 -8.87 18.67 -4.73
N GLY A 143 -8.72 17.47 -5.32
CA GLY A 143 -8.69 17.24 -6.77
C GLY A 143 -7.33 17.42 -7.43
N GLU A 144 -6.27 17.72 -6.68
CA GLU A 144 -4.90 17.78 -7.23
C GLU A 144 -4.41 16.37 -7.57
N VAL A 145 -4.21 16.11 -8.86
CA VAL A 145 -3.63 14.86 -9.37
C VAL A 145 -2.12 14.87 -9.12
N PHE A 146 -1.62 13.83 -8.45
CA PHE A 146 -0.19 13.68 -8.15
C PHE A 146 0.51 12.65 -9.03
N ASP A 147 -0.22 11.67 -9.56
CA ASP A 147 0.31 10.61 -10.41
C ASP A 147 -0.79 9.95 -11.25
N GLY A 148 -0.42 9.29 -12.35
CA GLY A 148 -1.38 8.52 -13.14
C GLY A 148 -0.83 7.99 -14.45
N SER A 149 -1.34 6.81 -14.84
CA SER A 149 -1.10 6.20 -16.14
C SER A 149 -2.42 5.78 -16.79
N ILE A 150 -3.14 6.78 -17.30
CA ILE A 150 -4.52 6.63 -17.82
C ILE A 150 -4.60 6.08 -19.24
N ARG A 151 -3.50 6.07 -20.00
CA ARG A 151 -3.46 5.60 -21.41
C ARG A 151 -2.66 4.33 -21.60
N THR A 152 -1.61 4.16 -20.83
CA THR A 152 -0.69 3.02 -20.94
C THR A 152 -0.74 2.27 -19.62
N PRO A 153 -1.38 1.10 -19.54
CA PRO A 153 -1.44 0.40 -18.27
C PRO A 153 -0.04 -0.05 -17.82
N THR A 154 0.15 -0.15 -16.51
CA THR A 154 1.41 -0.54 -15.87
C THR A 154 1.20 -1.70 -14.92
N TRP A 155 2.24 -2.50 -14.72
CA TRP A 155 2.24 -3.51 -13.66
C TRP A 155 2.53 -2.85 -12.33
N PHE A 156 1.74 -3.23 -11.33
CA PHE A 156 1.95 -2.96 -9.92
C PHE A 156 2.05 -4.29 -9.18
N ASP A 157 3.15 -4.43 -8.46
CA ASP A 157 3.36 -5.49 -7.49
C ASP A 157 2.66 -5.06 -6.19
N LEU A 158 1.55 -5.70 -5.84
CA LEU A 158 0.76 -5.31 -4.69
C LEU A 158 1.48 -5.65 -3.39
N ALA A 159 2.22 -6.76 -3.31
CA ALA A 159 3.07 -7.07 -2.16
C ALA A 159 4.06 -5.94 -1.90
N GLN A 160 4.82 -5.51 -2.92
CA GLN A 160 5.78 -4.42 -2.78
C GLN A 160 5.14 -3.09 -2.37
N ILE A 161 3.92 -2.80 -2.82
CA ILE A 161 3.18 -1.58 -2.47
C ILE A 161 2.76 -1.55 -0.99
N GLN A 162 2.69 -2.69 -0.31
CA GLN A 162 2.44 -2.74 1.13
C GLN A 162 3.63 -2.22 1.95
N GLY A 163 4.85 -2.29 1.42
CA GLY A 163 6.08 -2.10 2.17
C GLY A 163 6.21 -0.76 2.91
N PRO A 164 7.15 -0.66 3.86
CA PRO A 164 7.31 0.53 4.70
C PRO A 164 7.42 1.84 3.89
N GLY A 165 6.52 2.78 4.18
CA GLY A 165 6.47 4.08 3.50
C GLY A 165 5.94 4.05 2.07
N ALA A 166 5.30 2.96 1.64
CA ALA A 166 4.50 2.86 0.43
C ALA A 166 3.00 3.03 0.76
N ALA A 167 2.11 2.73 -0.20
CA ALA A 167 0.67 2.99 -0.08
C ALA A 167 -0.10 1.67 0.07
N ARG A 168 0.06 0.99 1.22
CA ARG A 168 -0.59 -0.30 1.54
C ARG A 168 -2.09 -0.33 1.21
N GLY A 169 -2.80 0.78 1.46
CA GLY A 169 -4.22 0.92 1.14
C GLY A 169 -4.57 0.70 -0.32
N PHE A 170 -3.63 0.90 -1.24
CA PHE A 170 -3.83 0.58 -2.65
C PHE A 170 -3.90 -0.93 -2.88
N ALA A 171 -3.02 -1.72 -2.25
CA ALA A 171 -3.07 -3.19 -2.32
C ALA A 171 -4.36 -3.73 -1.69
N GLU A 172 -4.67 -3.27 -0.47
CA GLU A 172 -5.90 -3.62 0.27
C GLU A 172 -7.18 -3.32 -0.53
N ALA A 173 -7.25 -2.14 -1.14
CA ALA A 173 -8.41 -1.74 -1.92
C ALA A 173 -8.50 -2.47 -3.26
N THR A 174 -7.38 -2.69 -3.96
CA THR A 174 -7.35 -3.35 -5.27
C THR A 174 -7.83 -4.80 -5.21
N ALA A 175 -7.61 -5.50 -4.08
CA ALA A 175 -8.14 -6.83 -3.83
C ALA A 175 -9.68 -6.92 -3.74
N ASN A 176 -10.40 -5.81 -3.89
CA ASN A 176 -11.86 -5.77 -3.96
C ASN A 176 -12.39 -5.61 -5.39
N PHE A 177 -11.51 -5.54 -6.38
CA PHE A 177 -11.87 -5.39 -7.79
C PHE A 177 -11.56 -6.67 -8.57
N LYS A 178 -12.23 -6.87 -9.71
CA LYS A 178 -11.88 -7.98 -10.62
C LYS A 178 -11.21 -7.47 -11.88
N SER A 179 -10.31 -8.32 -12.38
CA SER A 179 -9.66 -8.12 -13.66
C SER A 179 -10.62 -8.30 -14.83
N GLY A 180 -10.13 -8.01 -16.03
CA GLY A 180 -10.88 -8.18 -17.27
C GLY A 180 -10.95 -9.61 -17.75
N GLY A 181 -11.51 -9.76 -18.94
CA GLY A 181 -11.56 -11.01 -19.67
C GLY A 181 -10.21 -11.44 -20.22
N GLU A 182 -10.26 -12.35 -21.19
CA GLU A 182 -9.04 -12.85 -21.84
C GLU A 182 -8.24 -11.74 -22.53
N ILE A 183 -6.91 -11.82 -22.39
CA ILE A 183 -5.99 -10.91 -23.07
C ILE A 183 -5.92 -11.28 -24.56
N VAL A 184 -6.39 -10.39 -25.43
CA VAL A 184 -6.34 -10.56 -26.88
C VAL A 184 -5.10 -9.86 -27.44
N VAL A 185 -4.10 -10.62 -27.86
CA VAL A 185 -2.88 -10.07 -28.47
C VAL A 185 -3.11 -9.77 -29.96
N ASN A 186 -2.86 -8.53 -30.36
CA ASN A 186 -3.02 -8.06 -31.73
C ASN A 186 -1.78 -8.34 -32.59
N PRO A 187 -1.92 -8.41 -33.93
CA PRO A 187 -0.79 -8.65 -34.84
C PRO A 187 0.34 -7.60 -34.81
N ASP A 188 0.07 -6.40 -34.30
CA ASP A 188 1.03 -5.31 -34.16
C ASP A 188 1.80 -5.33 -32.82
N GLY A 189 1.56 -6.34 -31.98
CA GLY A 189 2.19 -6.49 -30.67
C GLY A 189 1.51 -5.73 -29.55
N THR A 190 0.40 -5.02 -29.83
CA THR A 190 -0.49 -4.50 -28.78
C THR A 190 -1.40 -5.60 -28.25
N PHE A 191 -2.13 -5.34 -27.17
CA PHE A 191 -3.14 -6.24 -26.65
C PHE A 191 -4.41 -5.46 -26.32
N ASN A 192 -5.53 -6.17 -26.25
CA ASN A 192 -6.80 -5.65 -25.76
C ASN A 192 -7.27 -6.52 -24.60
N VAL A 193 -7.91 -5.87 -23.62
CA VAL A 193 -8.65 -6.53 -22.54
C VAL A 193 -10.01 -5.85 -22.48
N GLU A 194 -11.07 -6.65 -22.59
CA GLU A 194 -12.46 -6.21 -22.46
C GLU A 194 -12.99 -6.59 -21.07
N ASP A 195 -14.14 -6.00 -20.69
CA ASP A 195 -14.87 -6.34 -19.46
C ASP A 195 -14.01 -6.30 -18.18
N TYR A 196 -13.10 -5.32 -18.09
CA TYR A 196 -12.27 -5.05 -16.92
C TYR A 196 -13.03 -4.32 -15.82
N GLY A 197 -12.59 -4.50 -14.57
CA GLY A 197 -13.13 -3.76 -13.44
C GLY A 197 -12.74 -2.28 -13.50
N VAL A 198 -13.67 -1.41 -13.15
CA VAL A 198 -13.47 0.04 -13.00
C VAL A 198 -13.87 0.43 -11.60
N GLY A 199 -12.94 1.02 -10.86
CA GLY A 199 -13.12 1.29 -9.44
C GLY A 199 -12.62 2.66 -8.99
N LEU A 200 -13.21 3.12 -7.88
CA LEU A 200 -12.73 4.26 -7.10
C LEU A 200 -12.38 3.76 -5.69
N MET A 201 -11.25 4.20 -5.15
CA MET A 201 -10.86 3.94 -3.77
C MET A 201 -10.43 5.25 -3.08
N VAL A 202 -10.75 5.39 -1.80
CA VAL A 202 -10.34 6.51 -0.95
C VAL A 202 -9.78 5.96 0.36
N MET A 203 -8.53 6.31 0.68
CA MET A 203 -7.80 5.76 1.81
C MET A 203 -7.22 6.87 2.71
N PRO A 204 -7.21 6.66 4.05
CA PRO A 204 -6.61 7.59 5.00
C PRO A 204 -5.09 7.56 4.89
N SER A 205 -4.42 8.57 5.46
CA SER A 205 -2.97 8.69 5.36
C SER A 205 -2.22 7.54 6.04
N GLY A 206 -2.77 6.91 7.08
CA GLY A 206 -2.21 5.71 7.71
C GLY A 206 -2.30 4.43 6.87
N LEU A 207 -3.01 4.46 5.72
CA LEU A 207 -2.92 3.43 4.67
C LEU A 207 -2.17 3.96 3.43
N ALA A 208 -1.56 5.13 3.56
CA ALA A 208 -0.75 5.77 2.54
C ALA A 208 0.58 6.20 3.17
N TYR A 209 1.04 7.42 2.90
CA TYR A 209 2.35 7.90 3.31
C TYR A 209 2.43 8.49 4.72
N PHE A 210 1.32 8.54 5.45
CA PHE A 210 1.21 9.03 6.83
C PHE A 210 2.03 10.29 7.10
N ASN A 211 3.12 10.22 7.87
CA ASN A 211 3.97 11.34 8.27
C ASN A 211 5.11 11.66 7.27
N VAL A 212 5.12 11.04 6.10
CA VAL A 212 6.12 11.24 5.05
C VAL A 212 5.51 11.98 3.86
N SER A 213 6.14 13.07 3.42
CA SER A 213 5.76 13.75 2.18
C SER A 213 6.36 13.02 0.97
N ARG A 214 5.59 12.95 -0.13
CA ARG A 214 6.00 12.28 -1.37
C ARG A 214 5.65 13.15 -2.58
N GLY A 215 6.66 13.76 -3.19
CA GLY A 215 6.43 14.64 -4.33
C GLY A 215 5.51 15.81 -3.96
N THR A 216 4.34 15.89 -4.58
CA THR A 216 3.31 16.89 -4.27
C THR A 216 2.36 16.47 -3.14
N ILE A 217 2.45 15.24 -2.65
CA ILE A 217 1.61 14.71 -1.56
C ILE A 217 2.11 15.24 -0.21
N PRO A 218 1.34 16.08 0.51
CA PRO A 218 1.70 16.52 1.85
C PRO A 218 1.62 15.36 2.87
N VAL A 219 2.27 15.54 4.01
CA VAL A 219 2.06 14.64 5.17
C VAL A 219 0.59 14.63 5.60
N TYR A 220 0.14 13.51 6.16
CA TYR A 220 -1.21 13.26 6.68
C TYR A 220 -2.31 13.51 5.65
N SER A 221 -2.06 13.11 4.40
CA SER A 221 -2.99 13.29 3.29
C SER A 221 -3.74 11.99 2.97
N PRO A 222 -5.08 12.00 3.07
CA PRO A 222 -5.91 10.98 2.42
C PRO A 222 -5.75 11.03 0.90
N LEU A 223 -5.78 9.85 0.27
CA LEU A 223 -5.60 9.70 -1.17
C LEU A 223 -6.85 9.11 -1.82
N ILE A 224 -7.09 9.51 -3.06
CA ILE A 224 -8.10 8.94 -3.95
C ILE A 224 -7.35 8.27 -5.10
N PHE A 225 -7.76 7.05 -5.47
CA PHE A 225 -7.34 6.44 -6.73
C PHE A 225 -8.56 6.01 -7.55
N GLN A 226 -8.51 6.29 -8.84
CA GLN A 226 -9.36 5.65 -9.85
C GLN A 226 -8.54 4.57 -10.54
N VAL A 227 -9.08 3.36 -10.67
CA VAL A 227 -8.36 2.20 -11.21
C VAL A 227 -9.21 1.49 -12.25
N ASP A 228 -8.61 1.20 -13.40
CA ASP A 228 -9.09 0.20 -14.34
C ASP A 228 -8.20 -1.04 -14.17
N LEU A 229 -8.75 -2.16 -13.72
CA LEU A 229 -8.00 -3.40 -13.45
C LEU A 229 -8.09 -4.34 -14.65
N LEU A 230 -7.07 -4.33 -15.51
CA LEU A 230 -7.11 -5.07 -16.76
C LEU A 230 -6.76 -6.54 -16.55
N ALA A 231 -5.66 -6.84 -15.87
CA ALA A 231 -5.20 -8.21 -15.65
C ALA A 231 -4.55 -8.34 -14.27
N MET A 232 -4.32 -9.59 -13.86
CA MET A 232 -3.54 -9.92 -12.68
C MET A 232 -2.68 -11.14 -12.94
N ASN A 233 -1.70 -11.38 -12.08
CA ASN A 233 -0.92 -12.60 -12.02
C ASN A 233 -0.65 -12.95 -10.56
N ASP A 234 -0.95 -14.18 -10.17
CA ASP A 234 -0.59 -14.71 -8.85
C ASP A 234 0.93 -14.66 -8.68
N THR A 235 1.40 -14.44 -7.45
CA THR A 235 2.82 -14.23 -7.16
C THR A 235 3.34 -15.22 -6.12
N ASP A 236 4.63 -15.54 -6.30
CA ASP A 236 5.52 -16.31 -5.44
C ASP A 236 6.89 -15.65 -5.69
N HIS A 237 7.32 -14.80 -4.74
CA HIS A 237 8.33 -13.78 -4.99
C HIS A 237 9.76 -14.32 -4.82
N ASP A 238 10.01 -15.17 -3.83
CA ASP A 238 11.24 -15.93 -3.60
C ASP A 238 11.34 -17.21 -4.46
N ARG A 239 10.21 -17.73 -4.96
CA ARG A 239 10.09 -18.93 -5.80
C ARG A 239 10.36 -20.23 -5.06
N ASP A 240 9.98 -20.28 -3.80
CA ASP A 240 10.02 -21.49 -3.00
C ASP A 240 8.80 -22.41 -3.22
N GLY A 241 7.77 -21.91 -3.91
CA GLY A 241 6.56 -22.65 -4.26
C GLY A 241 5.34 -22.36 -3.38
N ILE A 242 5.46 -21.50 -2.37
CA ILE A 242 4.34 -20.95 -1.63
C ILE A 242 3.89 -19.65 -2.30
N PRO A 243 2.60 -19.50 -2.68
CA PRO A 243 2.10 -18.21 -3.15
C PRO A 243 2.24 -17.16 -2.05
N SER A 244 2.73 -15.96 -2.36
CA SER A 244 3.04 -14.94 -1.35
C SER A 244 1.88 -14.49 -0.48
N ILE A 245 0.63 -14.69 -0.92
CA ILE A 245 -0.54 -14.46 -0.07
C ILE A 245 -0.71 -15.50 1.05
N MET A 246 -0.16 -16.71 0.87
CA MET A 246 -0.21 -17.79 1.86
C MET A 246 0.85 -17.64 2.95
N GLU A 247 1.73 -16.66 2.81
CA GLU A 247 2.80 -16.33 3.76
C GLU A 247 2.42 -15.16 4.69
N ASP A 248 1.18 -14.66 4.58
CA ASP A 248 0.51 -13.88 5.62
C ASP A 248 0.15 -14.82 6.79
N GLU A 249 1.16 -15.17 7.58
CA GLU A 249 1.12 -16.13 8.69
C GLU A 249 0.01 -15.80 9.70
N ASN A 250 -0.10 -14.52 10.04
CA ASN A 250 -1.04 -14.05 11.07
C ASN A 250 -2.42 -13.62 10.50
N GLY A 251 -2.54 -13.49 9.18
CA GLY A 251 -3.78 -13.15 8.48
C GLY A 251 -4.21 -11.68 8.63
N ASP A 252 -3.30 -10.77 8.96
CA ASP A 252 -3.58 -9.33 9.10
C ASP A 252 -3.44 -8.53 7.80
N GLY A 253 -3.03 -9.20 6.71
CA GLY A 253 -2.86 -8.63 5.40
C GLY A 253 -1.61 -7.76 5.24
N TYR A 254 -0.56 -7.95 6.05
CA TYR A 254 0.68 -7.20 5.97
C TYR A 254 1.94 -8.07 5.94
N LEU A 255 2.25 -8.64 4.77
CA LEU A 255 3.35 -9.60 4.58
C LEU A 255 4.71 -9.18 5.17
N TYR A 256 5.00 -7.89 5.26
CA TYR A 256 6.28 -7.39 5.80
C TYR A 256 6.43 -7.50 7.32
N ASN A 257 5.41 -7.96 8.07
CA ASN A 257 5.54 -8.27 9.50
C ASN A 257 5.59 -9.77 9.81
N ASP A 258 5.54 -10.63 8.80
CA ASP A 258 5.66 -12.08 8.93
C ASP A 258 7.08 -12.49 8.52
N ASN A 259 7.92 -12.69 9.53
CA ASN A 259 9.30 -13.15 9.40
C ASN A 259 9.54 -14.17 10.53
N THR A 260 9.70 -15.44 10.17
CA THR A 260 9.82 -16.54 11.14
C THR A 260 11.18 -16.56 11.82
N ASP A 261 12.26 -16.27 11.10
CA ASP A 261 13.63 -16.35 11.59
C ASP A 261 14.24 -14.98 11.99
N GLU A 262 13.41 -13.95 12.18
CA GLU A 262 13.84 -12.55 12.39
C GLU A 262 14.86 -12.43 13.54
N ASP A 263 14.63 -13.16 14.64
CA ASP A 263 15.53 -13.20 15.78
C ASP A 263 16.91 -13.76 15.41
N GLN A 264 16.94 -14.79 14.56
CA GLN A 264 18.14 -15.42 14.02
C GLN A 264 18.90 -14.44 13.11
N GLU A 265 18.20 -13.83 12.15
CA GLU A 265 18.78 -12.86 11.22
C GLU A 265 19.40 -11.66 11.95
N ARG A 266 18.71 -11.17 12.99
CA ARG A 266 19.19 -10.09 13.86
C ARG A 266 20.45 -10.50 14.62
N GLU A 267 20.51 -11.73 15.15
CA GLU A 267 21.71 -12.24 15.83
C GLU A 267 22.91 -12.28 14.87
N PHE A 268 22.70 -12.70 13.62
CA PHE A 268 23.74 -12.77 12.61
C PHE A 268 24.02 -11.45 11.89
N SER A 269 23.25 -10.39 12.18
CA SER A 269 23.34 -9.11 11.48
C SER A 269 23.21 -9.27 9.96
N SER A 270 22.36 -10.20 9.52
CA SER A 270 21.97 -10.36 8.12
C SER A 270 20.94 -9.29 7.72
N SER A 271 20.56 -9.32 6.44
CA SER A 271 19.33 -8.66 5.99
C SER A 271 18.14 -9.31 6.68
N LEU A 272 17.06 -8.54 6.86
CA LEU A 272 15.78 -9.08 7.32
C LEU A 272 14.89 -9.30 6.11
N PHE A 273 14.45 -10.53 5.89
CA PHE A 273 13.49 -10.87 4.85
C PHE A 273 12.20 -11.35 5.50
N ALA A 274 11.06 -10.81 5.07
CA ALA A 274 9.80 -11.44 5.41
C ALA A 274 9.71 -12.76 4.65
N ASN A 275 8.93 -13.72 5.14
CA ASN A 275 8.83 -15.08 4.58
C ASN A 275 8.66 -15.04 3.05
N PHE A 276 7.74 -14.21 2.55
CA PHE A 276 7.50 -14.04 1.10
C PHE A 276 8.66 -13.48 0.25
N LEU A 277 9.81 -13.19 0.85
CA LEU A 277 11.03 -12.75 0.20
C LEU A 277 12.24 -13.60 0.61
N ASP A 278 12.03 -14.62 1.44
CA ASP A 278 13.00 -15.59 1.89
C ASP A 278 12.71 -16.95 1.22
N ALA A 279 13.73 -17.77 0.98
CA ALA A 279 13.55 -19.10 0.39
C ALA A 279 13.83 -20.23 1.40
N ASP A 280 14.11 -19.85 2.65
CA ASP A 280 14.48 -20.64 3.81
C ASP A 280 13.89 -19.91 5.03
N ASP A 281 12.55 -19.90 5.09
CA ASP A 281 11.72 -19.03 5.95
C ASP A 281 12.08 -19.09 7.44
N ASP A 282 12.47 -20.27 7.94
CA ASP A 282 12.82 -20.50 9.34
C ASP A 282 14.35 -20.52 9.60
N GLY A 283 15.13 -20.37 8.53
CA GLY A 283 16.59 -20.31 8.57
C GLY A 283 17.25 -21.59 9.07
N ASP A 284 16.65 -22.77 8.84
CA ASP A 284 17.17 -24.07 9.29
C ASP A 284 18.18 -24.71 8.31
N THR A 285 18.38 -24.09 7.14
CA THR A 285 19.23 -24.51 6.01
C THR A 285 18.64 -25.55 5.06
N VAL A 286 17.38 -25.93 5.25
CA VAL A 286 16.54 -26.68 4.32
C VAL A 286 15.66 -25.68 3.60
N PRO A 287 15.74 -25.56 2.26
CA PRO A 287 14.90 -24.60 1.55
C PRO A 287 13.42 -24.94 1.73
N THR A 288 12.56 -23.93 1.93
CA THR A 288 11.10 -24.05 2.09
C THR A 288 10.48 -24.97 1.02
N SER A 289 10.96 -24.86 -0.23
CA SER A 289 10.55 -25.68 -1.37
C SER A 289 10.71 -27.21 -1.20
N GLU A 290 11.61 -27.66 -0.32
CA GLU A 290 11.85 -29.08 -0.02
C GLU A 290 11.02 -29.58 1.17
N GLU A 291 10.29 -28.70 1.84
CA GLU A 291 9.52 -28.96 3.07
C GLU A 291 8.01 -28.95 2.84
N ILE A 292 7.60 -28.54 1.65
CA ILE A 292 6.20 -28.58 1.20
C ILE A 292 5.98 -29.67 0.15
N ASP A 293 4.73 -30.06 -0.03
CA ASP A 293 4.29 -30.90 -1.14
C ASP A 293 3.36 -30.12 -2.07
N ILE A 294 3.69 -30.09 -3.36
CA ILE A 294 2.87 -29.44 -4.40
C ILE A 294 2.26 -30.51 -5.31
N ASP A 295 0.93 -30.51 -5.44
CA ASP A 295 0.23 -31.46 -6.31
C ASP A 295 0.28 -31.07 -7.81
N ALA A 296 -0.31 -31.91 -8.67
CA ALA A 296 -0.28 -31.68 -10.12
C ALA A 296 -1.10 -30.46 -10.56
N GLU A 297 -1.99 -29.98 -9.70
CA GLU A 297 -2.84 -28.81 -9.88
C GLU A 297 -2.20 -27.54 -9.29
N GLY A 298 -1.07 -27.65 -8.61
CA GLY A 298 -0.34 -26.54 -7.98
C GLY A 298 -0.81 -26.22 -6.57
N ASN A 299 -1.60 -27.08 -5.91
CA ASN A 299 -2.00 -26.85 -4.52
C ASN A 299 -0.86 -27.24 -3.57
N VAL A 300 -0.55 -26.34 -2.62
CA VAL A 300 0.47 -26.54 -1.59
C VAL A 300 -0.11 -27.30 -0.40
N THR A 301 0.63 -28.28 0.10
CA THR A 301 0.39 -28.97 1.37
C THR A 301 1.60 -28.79 2.27
N PHE A 302 1.38 -28.23 3.45
CA PHE A 302 2.42 -28.01 4.46
C PHE A 302 2.64 -29.26 5.32
N ARG A 303 3.90 -29.64 5.50
CA ARG A 303 4.31 -30.74 6.38
C ARG A 303 4.41 -30.27 7.83
N ASP A 304 4.51 -31.25 8.72
CA ASP A 304 4.61 -31.12 10.18
C ASP A 304 5.20 -32.48 10.64
N THR A 305 6.51 -32.60 10.45
CA THR A 305 7.25 -33.88 10.48
C THR A 305 7.41 -34.38 11.92
N ASP A 306 7.60 -33.47 12.88
CA ASP A 306 7.81 -33.79 14.29
C ASP A 306 6.48 -33.87 15.08
N GLY A 307 5.40 -33.28 14.55
CA GLY A 307 4.04 -33.35 15.08
C GLY A 307 3.73 -32.36 16.19
N ASP A 308 4.49 -31.27 16.31
CA ASP A 308 4.31 -30.26 17.36
C ASP A 308 3.23 -29.20 17.04
N GLY A 309 2.85 -29.10 15.76
CA GLY A 309 1.79 -28.22 15.24
C GLY A 309 2.29 -27.00 14.47
N ILE A 310 3.59 -26.71 14.46
CA ILE A 310 4.25 -25.77 13.55
C ILE A 310 4.48 -26.49 12.21
N LYS A 311 4.63 -25.75 11.12
CA LYS A 311 4.88 -26.33 9.79
C LYS A 311 6.36 -26.37 9.54
N ASP A 312 6.85 -27.42 8.87
CA ASP A 312 8.29 -27.64 8.62
C ASP A 312 8.97 -26.36 8.11
N HIS A 313 8.45 -25.72 7.05
CA HIS A 313 8.95 -24.43 6.53
C HIS A 313 8.93 -23.23 7.50
N LEU A 314 8.42 -23.39 8.71
CA LEU A 314 8.34 -22.36 9.75
C LEU A 314 8.93 -22.90 11.07
N ASP A 315 9.59 -24.05 11.05
CA ASP A 315 9.97 -24.84 12.21
C ASP A 315 11.43 -25.31 12.16
N SER A 316 12.29 -24.43 12.70
CA SER A 316 13.74 -24.59 12.66
C SER A 316 14.31 -25.84 13.37
N ASP A 317 13.48 -26.63 14.07
CA ASP A 317 13.89 -27.88 14.71
C ASP A 317 13.12 -29.15 14.30
N SER A 318 12.45 -29.11 13.14
CA SER A 318 11.64 -30.21 12.57
C SER A 318 12.40 -31.50 12.13
#